data_AF-A0A7X6IBQ7-F1
#
_entry.id   AF-A0A7X6IBQ7-F1
#
_cell.length_a   1.000
_cell.length_b   1.000
_cell.length_c   1.000
_cell.angle_alpha   90.00
_cell.angle_beta   90.00
_cell.angle_gamma   90.00
#
_symmetry.space_group_name_H-M   'P 1'
#
loop_
_entity.id
_entity.type
_entity.pdbx_description
1 polymer ?
#
loop_
_entity_poly.entity_id
_entity_poly.type
_entity_poly.pdbx_seq_one_letter_code
_entity_poly.pdbx_strand_id
1 'polypeptide(L)'
;MPHKVLAVDDNIDTILILSAVLEREGYEVITAKDGLEAVEKVERDLPALVLLDLMMPKMNGFEVCRAIRGNPKTSHIPILMLTAKTDPFSREQGLALGANEYLTKPLNPKEILTKVREHLLPTEPPPPPPGALTVSLTGVIALIGELIRTWAAFLAPRSSPAK
;
A
#
# COMPACT_ATOMS: atom_id res chain seq x y z
N MET A 1 -9.75 14.76 9.46
CA MET A 1 -8.51 15.30 8.88
C MET A 1 -8.53 14.98 7.40
N PRO A 2 -8.18 15.92 6.50
CA PRO A 2 -8.01 15.59 5.09
C PRO A 2 -6.94 14.50 4.94
N HIS A 3 -7.11 13.59 3.99
CA HIS A 3 -6.08 12.60 3.69
C HIS A 3 -4.90 13.29 3.01
N LYS A 4 -3.67 13.06 3.50
CA LYS A 4 -2.45 13.53 2.86
C LYS A 4 -2.15 12.65 1.65
N VAL A 5 -1.96 13.25 0.49
CA VAL A 5 -1.53 12.57 -0.74
C VAL A 5 -0.18 13.12 -1.15
N LEU A 6 0.78 12.22 -1.40
CA LEU A 6 2.09 12.60 -1.95
C LEU A 6 2.06 12.53 -3.46
N ALA A 7 2.28 13.66 -4.13
CA ALA A 7 2.48 13.73 -5.58
C ALA A 7 3.99 13.81 -5.90
N VAL A 8 4.50 12.84 -6.66
CA VAL A 8 5.91 12.74 -7.01
C VAL A 8 6.07 12.78 -8.52
N ASP A 9 6.76 13.80 -9.03
CA ASP A 9 7.07 13.95 -10.46
C ASP A 9 8.25 14.92 -10.61
N ASP A 10 9.17 14.69 -11.55
CA ASP A 10 10.26 15.63 -11.82
C ASP A 10 9.79 16.83 -12.68
N ASN A 11 8.59 16.75 -13.26
CA ASN A 11 7.94 17.85 -13.96
C ASN A 11 7.01 18.65 -13.03
N ILE A 12 7.39 19.90 -12.79
CA ILE A 12 6.64 20.84 -11.93
C ILE A 12 5.21 21.10 -12.41
N ASP A 13 4.95 21.11 -13.72
CA ASP A 13 3.61 21.34 -14.26
C ASP A 13 2.67 20.18 -13.90
N THR A 14 3.19 18.95 -13.90
CA THR A 14 2.42 17.77 -13.47
C THR A 14 2.11 17.84 -11.98
N ILE A 15 3.09 18.23 -11.14
CA ILE A 15 2.86 18.47 -9.71
C ILE A 15 1.74 19.50 -9.51
N LEU A 16 1.80 20.65 -10.19
CA LEU A 16 0.82 21.72 -10.04
C LEU A 16 -0.59 21.28 -10.46
N ILE A 17 -0.71 20.53 -11.55
CA ILE A 17 -1.99 19.97 -12.00
C ILE A 17 -2.55 18.98 -10.97
N LEU A 18 -1.72 18.04 -10.48
CA LEU A 18 -2.14 17.06 -9.49
C LEU A 18 -2.58 17.73 -8.19
N SER A 19 -1.79 18.69 -7.69
CA SER A 19 -2.12 19.50 -6.51
C SER A 19 -3.47 20.19 -6.69
N ALA A 20 -3.67 20.93 -7.78
CA ALA A 20 -4.91 21.66 -8.03
C ALA A 20 -6.14 20.74 -8.11
N VAL A 21 -6.01 19.56 -8.75
CA VAL A 21 -7.10 18.58 -8.87
C VAL A 21 -7.48 17.99 -7.51
N LEU A 22 -6.49 17.61 -6.70
CA LEU A 22 -6.70 16.96 -5.41
C LEU A 22 -7.14 17.94 -4.31
N GLU A 23 -6.52 19.11 -4.23
CA GLU A 23 -6.86 20.13 -3.24
C GLU A 23 -8.31 20.61 -3.39
N ARG A 24 -8.80 20.71 -4.63
CA ARG A 24 -10.21 21.05 -4.91
C ARG A 24 -11.20 20.04 -4.34
N GLU A 25 -10.77 18.79 -4.16
CA GLU A 25 -11.57 17.71 -3.56
C GLU A 25 -11.29 17.54 -2.05
N GLY A 26 -10.52 18.45 -1.45
CA GLY A 26 -10.27 18.50 0.00
C GLY A 26 -9.12 17.63 0.49
N TYR A 27 -8.25 17.14 -0.40
CA TYR A 27 -7.02 16.46 0.00
C TYR A 27 -5.92 17.47 0.40
N GLU A 28 -5.06 17.08 1.34
CA GLU A 28 -3.82 17.81 1.61
C GLU A 28 -2.73 17.24 0.69
N VAL A 29 -2.10 18.06 -0.14
CA VAL A 29 -1.10 17.57 -1.09
C VAL A 29 0.30 17.94 -0.62
N ILE A 30 1.12 16.92 -0.38
CA ILE A 30 2.57 17.07 -0.25
C ILE A 30 3.20 16.69 -1.58
N THR A 31 4.31 17.33 -1.94
CA THR A 31 4.93 17.15 -3.27
C THR A 31 6.37 16.68 -3.13
N ALA A 32 6.91 15.97 -4.10
CA ALA A 32 8.33 15.66 -4.20
C ALA A 32 8.78 15.73 -5.66
N LYS A 33 9.97 16.26 -5.92
CA LYS A 33 10.48 16.47 -7.29
C LYS A 33 11.36 15.34 -7.82
N ASP A 34 11.71 14.39 -6.96
CA ASP A 34 12.54 13.24 -7.32
C ASP A 34 12.31 12.08 -6.35
N GLY A 35 12.88 10.92 -6.68
CA GLY A 35 12.71 9.71 -5.87
C GLY A 35 13.34 9.75 -4.48
N LEU A 36 14.41 10.53 -4.28
CA LEU A 36 15.05 10.64 -2.97
C LEU A 36 14.16 11.45 -2.02
N GLU A 37 13.69 12.60 -2.49
CA GLU A 37 12.74 13.43 -1.74
C GLU A 37 11.43 12.67 -1.46
N ALA A 38 10.98 11.83 -2.40
CA ALA A 38 9.80 10.99 -2.20
C ALA A 38 9.97 10.01 -1.03
N VAL A 39 11.09 9.28 -0.97
CA VAL A 39 11.35 8.32 0.13
C VAL A 39 11.42 9.05 1.48
N GLU A 40 12.13 10.17 1.55
CA GLU A 40 12.22 10.99 2.77
C GLU A 40 10.85 11.47 3.24
N LYS A 41 10.01 11.97 2.31
CA LYS A 41 8.68 12.49 2.62
C LYS A 41 7.70 11.40 3.02
N VAL A 42 7.74 10.23 2.40
CA VAL A 42 6.88 9.10 2.79
C VAL A 42 7.16 8.67 4.22
N GLU A 43 8.43 8.59 4.62
CA GLU A 43 8.80 8.18 5.99
C GLU A 43 8.48 9.24 7.04
N ARG A 44 8.64 10.53 6.70
CA ARG A 44 8.39 11.64 7.61
C ARG A 44 6.90 11.93 7.78
N ASP A 45 6.18 12.01 6.68
CA ASP A 45 4.82 12.58 6.65
C ASP A 45 3.72 11.49 6.65
N LEU A 46 4.09 10.22 6.41
CA LEU A 46 3.19 9.06 6.35
C LEU A 46 1.90 9.36 5.56
N PRO A 47 2.02 9.71 4.26
CA PRO A 47 0.86 10.02 3.45
C PRO A 47 -0.07 8.82 3.35
N ALA A 48 -1.36 9.09 3.17
CA ALA A 48 -2.37 8.06 3.00
C ALA A 48 -2.28 7.39 1.61
N LEU A 49 -1.65 8.04 0.63
CA LEU A 49 -1.45 7.52 -0.73
C LEU A 49 -0.30 8.25 -1.44
N VAL A 50 0.40 7.56 -2.34
CA VAL A 50 1.44 8.13 -3.21
C VAL A 50 1.01 8.04 -4.68
N LEU A 51 0.98 9.19 -5.37
CA LEU A 51 0.99 9.29 -6.82
C LEU A 51 2.44 9.43 -7.28
N LEU A 52 2.95 8.45 -8.01
CA LEU A 52 4.38 8.31 -8.28
C LEU A 52 4.68 8.25 -9.78
N ASP A 53 5.39 9.24 -10.32
CA ASP A 53 5.93 9.12 -11.66
C ASP A 53 6.94 7.97 -11.78
N LEU A 54 6.83 7.24 -12.89
CA LEU A 54 7.71 6.12 -13.17
C LEU A 54 9.08 6.59 -13.67
N MET A 55 9.15 7.67 -14.46
CA MET A 55 10.33 8.06 -15.21
C MET A 55 10.98 9.33 -14.66
N MET A 56 11.65 9.19 -13.51
CA MET A 56 12.44 10.25 -12.90
C MET A 56 13.95 9.99 -13.01
N PRO A 57 14.79 11.04 -13.06
CA PRO A 57 16.24 10.89 -13.07
C PRO A 57 16.77 10.39 -11.72
N LYS A 58 17.94 9.74 -11.76
CA LYS A 58 18.69 9.18 -10.62
C LYS A 58 18.03 8.00 -9.91
N MET A 59 16.76 8.15 -9.52
CA MET A 59 15.97 7.12 -8.85
C MET A 59 14.58 7.09 -9.49
N ASN A 60 14.27 6.00 -10.18
CA ASN A 60 12.99 5.87 -10.90
C ASN A 60 11.86 5.37 -9.99
N GLY A 61 10.61 5.41 -10.48
CA GLY A 61 9.44 5.02 -9.70
C GLY A 61 9.47 3.55 -9.21
N PHE A 62 10.11 2.64 -9.93
CA PHE A 62 10.26 1.25 -9.46
C PHE A 62 11.16 1.16 -8.23
N GLU A 63 12.26 1.92 -8.22
CA GLU A 63 13.19 1.96 -7.09
C GLU A 63 12.53 2.60 -5.86
N VAL A 64 11.76 3.67 -6.05
CA VAL A 64 10.98 4.32 -4.99
C VAL A 64 9.94 3.35 -4.43
N CYS A 65 9.19 2.67 -5.29
CA CYS A 65 8.22 1.66 -4.89
C CYS A 65 8.87 0.56 -4.04
N ARG A 66 10.02 0.04 -4.47
CA ARG A 66 10.79 -0.96 -3.71
C ARG A 66 11.24 -0.44 -2.35
N ALA A 67 11.70 0.81 -2.25
CA ALA A 67 12.10 1.42 -0.99
C ALA A 67 10.91 1.53 -0.02
N ILE A 68 9.76 2.04 -0.49
CA ILE A 68 8.54 2.18 0.31
C ILE A 68 8.03 0.81 0.79
N ARG A 69 8.04 -0.20 -0.09
CA ARG A 69 7.62 -1.58 0.24
C ARG A 69 8.58 -2.30 1.18
N GLY A 70 9.88 -1.97 1.12
CA GLY A 70 10.91 -2.53 1.99
C GLY A 70 10.88 -2.03 3.43
N ASN A 71 10.20 -0.91 3.70
CA ASN A 71 10.08 -0.35 5.05
C ASN A 71 8.72 -0.72 5.68
N PRO A 72 8.70 -1.48 6.81
CA PRO A 72 7.45 -1.89 7.46
C PRO A 72 6.51 -0.75 7.87
N LYS A 73 7.04 0.45 8.10
CA LYS A 73 6.23 1.63 8.46
C LYS A 73 5.45 2.20 7.27
N THR A 74 5.87 1.91 6.05
CA THR A 74 5.35 2.55 4.83
C THR A 74 4.86 1.53 3.81
N SER A 75 5.13 0.24 4.03
CA SER A 75 4.83 -0.84 3.08
C SER A 75 3.35 -0.98 2.74
N HIS A 76 2.47 -0.55 3.64
CA HIS A 76 1.02 -0.57 3.48
C HIS A 76 0.47 0.63 2.70
N ILE A 77 1.26 1.69 2.47
CA ILE A 77 0.79 2.90 1.79
C ILE A 77 0.49 2.58 0.32
N PRO A 78 -0.72 2.86 -0.19
CA PRO A 78 -1.06 2.67 -1.59
C PRO A 78 -0.16 3.50 -2.52
N ILE A 79 0.34 2.88 -3.59
CA ILE A 79 1.17 3.53 -4.62
C ILE A 79 0.46 3.41 -5.97
N LEU A 80 0.12 4.53 -6.57
CA LEU A 80 -0.46 4.66 -7.90
C LEU A 80 0.66 5.16 -8.82
N MET A 81 1.16 4.30 -9.70
CA MET A 81 2.19 4.72 -10.65
C MET A 81 1.60 5.52 -11.80
N LEU A 82 2.25 6.62 -12.14
CA LEU A 82 1.97 7.47 -13.29
C LEU A 82 3.04 7.19 -14.33
N THR A 83 2.64 6.87 -15.57
CA THR A 83 3.61 6.47 -16.60
C THR A 83 3.25 7.04 -17.95
N ALA A 84 4.25 7.52 -18.69
CA ALA A 84 4.11 7.79 -20.12
C ALA A 84 4.31 6.52 -20.97
N LYS A 85 4.86 5.45 -20.38
CA LYS A 85 5.03 4.16 -21.03
C LYS A 85 3.71 3.40 -21.04
N THR A 86 3.31 2.98 -22.23
CA THR A 86 2.13 2.15 -22.48
C THR A 86 2.49 0.67 -22.69
N ASP A 87 3.77 0.31 -22.62
CA ASP A 87 4.17 -1.08 -22.82
C ASP A 87 3.66 -1.96 -21.65
N PRO A 88 3.04 -3.12 -21.96
CA PRO A 88 2.50 -4.03 -20.94
C PRO A 88 3.54 -4.49 -19.92
N PHE A 89 4.81 -4.59 -20.34
CA PHE A 89 5.91 -5.05 -19.50
C PHE A 89 6.16 -4.12 -18.32
N SER A 90 6.13 -2.80 -18.53
CA SER A 90 6.28 -1.80 -17.46
C SER A 90 5.14 -1.89 -16.43
N ARG A 91 3.92 -2.20 -16.86
CA ARG A 91 2.77 -2.42 -15.97
C ARG A 91 2.93 -3.69 -15.14
N GLU A 92 3.24 -4.82 -15.77
CA GLU A 92 3.47 -6.10 -15.10
C GLU A 92 4.61 -6.00 -14.09
N GLN A 93 5.72 -5.36 -14.48
CA GLN A 93 6.90 -5.22 -13.64
C GLN A 93 6.57 -4.49 -12.35
N GLY A 94 5.88 -3.36 -12.41
CA GLY A 94 5.66 -2.63 -11.19
C GLY A 94 4.45 -3.09 -10.38
N LEU A 95 3.49 -3.80 -10.96
CA LEU A 95 2.54 -4.60 -10.18
C LEU A 95 3.29 -5.68 -9.38
N ALA A 96 4.26 -6.36 -10.00
CA ALA A 96 5.11 -7.34 -9.31
C ALA A 96 5.99 -6.71 -8.21
N LEU A 97 6.31 -5.42 -8.32
CA LEU A 97 7.03 -4.65 -7.29
C LEU A 97 6.11 -4.06 -6.20
N GLY A 98 4.81 -4.32 -6.27
CA GLY A 98 3.84 -3.95 -5.23
C GLY A 98 3.15 -2.60 -5.43
N ALA A 99 3.20 -2.00 -6.61
CA ALA A 99 2.30 -0.90 -6.93
C ALA A 99 0.84 -1.39 -6.92
N ASN A 100 -0.07 -0.53 -6.49
CA ASN A 100 -1.49 -0.89 -6.38
C ASN A 100 -2.23 -0.64 -7.70
N GLU A 101 -1.81 0.35 -8.49
CA GLU A 101 -2.46 0.72 -9.75
C GLU A 101 -1.50 1.45 -10.70
N TYR A 102 -1.84 1.46 -11.99
CA TYR A 102 -1.15 2.13 -13.08
C TYR A 102 -2.07 3.11 -13.81
N LEU A 103 -1.65 4.37 -13.88
CA LEU A 103 -2.31 5.41 -14.68
C LEU A 103 -1.38 5.87 -15.80
N THR A 104 -1.93 5.89 -17.01
CA THR A 104 -1.18 6.30 -18.20
C THR A 104 -1.34 7.80 -18.41
N LYS A 105 -0.23 8.51 -18.65
CA LYS A 105 -0.23 9.90 -19.06
C LYS A 105 -0.71 10.00 -20.52
N PRO A 106 -1.51 11.02 -20.91
CA PRO A 106 -1.90 12.19 -20.13
C PRO A 106 -2.95 11.90 -19.07
N LEU A 107 -2.79 12.51 -17.89
CA LEU A 107 -3.63 12.22 -16.73
C LEU A 107 -5.00 12.88 -16.86
N ASN A 108 -6.06 12.08 -16.79
CA ASN A 108 -7.43 12.59 -16.71
C ASN A 108 -7.78 12.90 -15.24
N PRO A 109 -8.15 14.14 -14.89
CA PRO A 109 -8.49 14.51 -13.52
C PRO A 109 -9.58 13.63 -12.89
N LYS A 110 -10.59 13.23 -13.66
CA LYS A 110 -11.67 12.36 -13.15
C LYS A 110 -11.15 10.98 -12.80
N GLU A 111 -10.28 10.44 -13.64
CA GLU A 111 -9.68 9.11 -13.44
C GLU A 111 -8.78 9.10 -12.20
N ILE A 112 -7.92 10.11 -12.04
CA ILE A 112 -7.07 10.29 -10.85
C ILE A 112 -7.94 10.28 -9.59
N LEU A 113 -8.98 11.10 -9.55
CA LEU A 113 -9.84 11.23 -8.38
C LEU A 113 -10.58 9.93 -8.05
N THR A 114 -11.07 9.22 -9.08
CA THR A 114 -11.68 7.90 -8.89
C THR A 114 -10.69 6.93 -8.27
N LYS A 115 -9.47 6.82 -8.81
CA LYS A 115 -8.44 5.89 -8.31
C LYS A 115 -7.92 6.24 -6.93
N VAL A 116 -7.72 7.52 -6.65
CA VAL A 116 -7.34 7.98 -5.31
C VAL A 116 -8.42 7.61 -4.29
N ARG A 117 -9.70 7.81 -4.62
CA ARG A 117 -10.80 7.38 -3.73
C ARG A 117 -10.83 5.87 -3.55
N GLU A 118 -10.77 5.09 -4.62
CA GLU A 118 -10.77 3.61 -4.57
C GLU A 118 -9.70 3.08 -3.62
N HIS A 119 -8.49 3.63 -3.64
CA HIS A 119 -7.37 3.17 -2.83
C HIS A 119 -7.26 3.83 -1.44
N LEU A 120 -8.03 4.89 -1.17
CA LEU A 120 -8.17 5.45 0.18
C LEU A 120 -9.35 4.86 0.95
N LEU A 121 -10.29 4.21 0.26
CA LEU A 121 -11.30 3.39 0.93
C LEU A 121 -10.61 2.20 1.61
N PRO A 122 -11.11 1.73 2.76
CA PRO A 122 -10.59 0.51 3.38
C PRO A 122 -10.75 -0.65 2.40
N THR A 123 -9.64 -1.04 1.79
CA THR A 123 -9.52 -2.23 0.96
C THR A 123 -8.59 -3.20 1.69
N GLU A 124 -8.81 -4.51 1.49
CA GLU A 124 -7.99 -5.54 2.13
C GLU A 124 -6.50 -5.27 1.92
N PRO A 125 -5.63 -5.57 2.91
CA PRO A 125 -4.21 -5.25 2.82
C PRO A 125 -3.59 -5.86 1.55
N PRO A 126 -2.61 -5.17 0.93
CA PRO A 126 -1.98 -5.65 -0.31
C PRO A 126 -1.46 -7.09 -0.11
N PRO A 127 -1.54 -7.94 -1.15
CA PRO A 127 -1.07 -9.30 -1.05
C PRO A 127 0.41 -9.28 -0.61
N PRO A 128 0.81 -10.15 0.33
CA PRO A 128 2.18 -10.16 0.81
C PRO A 128 3.12 -10.53 -0.34
N PRO A 129 4.38 -10.05 -0.32
CA PRO A 129 5.33 -10.30 -1.40
C PRO A 129 5.51 -11.81 -1.64
N PRO A 130 5.78 -12.23 -2.90
CA PRO A 130 6.01 -13.65 -3.21
C PRO A 130 7.09 -14.24 -2.28
N GLY A 131 6.71 -15.24 -1.49
CA GLY A 131 7.61 -15.91 -0.53
C GLY A 131 7.39 -15.56 0.95
N ALA A 132 6.50 -14.64 1.28
CA ALA A 132 6.09 -14.43 2.67
C ALA A 132 5.11 -15.54 3.11
N LEU A 133 5.49 -16.36 4.09
CA LEU A 133 4.62 -17.37 4.68
C LEU A 133 3.48 -16.68 5.44
N THR A 134 2.25 -16.75 4.92
CA THR A 134 1.06 -16.36 5.66
C THR A 134 0.67 -17.49 6.60
N VAL A 135 0.97 -17.33 7.89
CA VAL A 135 0.40 -18.21 8.91
C VAL A 135 -1.06 -17.80 9.11
N SER A 136 -1.98 -18.64 8.64
CA SER A 136 -3.42 -18.43 8.84
C SER A 136 -3.76 -18.49 10.34
N LEU A 137 -4.20 -17.36 10.91
CA LEU A 137 -4.65 -17.26 12.30
C LEU A 137 -5.82 -18.22 12.60
N THR A 138 -6.64 -18.56 11.61
CA THR A 138 -7.70 -19.56 11.73
C THR A 138 -7.15 -20.93 12.13
N GLY A 139 -6.01 -21.32 11.57
CA GLY A 139 -5.36 -22.59 11.90
C GLY A 139 -4.77 -22.60 13.32
N VAL A 140 -4.19 -21.48 13.75
CA VAL A 140 -3.61 -21.35 15.10
C VAL A 140 -4.70 -21.38 16.18
N ILE A 141 -5.82 -20.69 15.95
CA ILE A 141 -6.96 -20.68 16.89
C ILE A 141 -7.59 -22.07 17.02
N ALA A 142 -7.73 -22.81 15.90
CA ALA A 142 -8.25 -24.18 15.93
C ALA A 142 -7.32 -25.12 16.74
N LEU A 143 -6.01 -25.01 16.55
CA LEU A 143 -5.01 -25.83 17.24
C LEU A 143 -4.98 -25.56 18.75
N ILE A 144 -5.05 -24.29 19.14
CA ILE A 144 -5.15 -23.89 20.56
C ILE A 144 -6.47 -24.39 21.16
N GLY A 145 -7.57 -24.31 20.41
CA GLY A 145 -8.88 -24.80 20.82
C GLY A 145 -8.91 -26.31 21.08
N GLU A 146 -8.25 -27.13 20.24
CA GLU A 146 -8.13 -28.57 20.46
C GLU A 146 -7.27 -28.89 21.68
N LEU A 147 -6.12 -28.21 21.84
CA LEU A 147 -5.25 -28.38 23.01
C LEU A 147 -5.97 -28.09 24.34
N ILE A 148 -6.78 -27.03 24.38
CA ILE A 148 -7.58 -26.67 25.55
C ILE A 148 -8.64 -27.74 25.84
N ARG A 149 -9.31 -28.29 24.80
CA ARG A 149 -10.29 -29.38 24.98
C ARG A 149 -9.64 -30.66 25.51
N THR A 150 -8.46 -31.02 24.99
CA THR A 150 -7.71 -32.19 25.44
C THR A 150 -7.25 -32.04 26.89
N TRP A 151 -6.80 -30.85 27.30
CA TRP A 151 -6.41 -30.59 28.69
C TRP A 151 -7.61 -30.52 29.66
N ALA A 152 -8.74 -29.94 29.24
CA ALA A 152 -9.94 -29.84 30.08
C ALA A 152 -10.52 -31.22 30.43
N ALA A 153 -10.42 -32.20 29.52
CA ALA A 153 -10.84 -33.58 29.78
C ALA A 153 -10.02 -34.28 30.88
N PHE A 154 -8.79 -33.83 31.13
CA PHE A 154 -7.90 -34.41 32.15
C PHE A 154 -8.16 -33.88 33.57
N LEU A 155 -8.84 -32.73 33.70
CA LEU A 155 -9.13 -32.06 34.97
C LEU A 155 -10.55 -32.35 35.52
N ALA A 156 -11.36 -33.14 34.81
CA ALA A 156 -12.69 -33.51 35.30
C ALA A 156 -12.57 -34.49 36.50
N PRO A 157 -13.16 -34.18 37.67
CA PRO A 157 -13.09 -35.06 38.83
C PRO A 157 -13.82 -36.37 38.56
N ARG A 158 -13.10 -37.49 38.67
CA ARG A 158 -13.69 -38.84 38.61
C ARG A 158 -14.53 -39.06 39.87
N SER A 159 -15.84 -39.09 39.72
CA SER A 159 -16.74 -39.55 40.78
C SER A 159 -16.49 -41.04 41.03
N SER A 160 -16.18 -41.37 42.28
CA SER A 160 -16.08 -42.75 42.75
C SER A 160 -17.50 -43.29 43.05
N PRO A 161 -17.87 -44.52 42.65
CA PRO A 161 -19.19 -45.05 42.96
C PRO A 161 -19.30 -45.41 44.45
N ALA A 162 -20.30 -44.84 45.14
CA ALA A 162 -20.62 -45.20 46.51
C ALA A 162 -21.35 -46.56 46.55
N LYS A 163 -21.01 -47.36 47.56
CA LYS A 163 -21.61 -48.65 47.92
C LYS A 163 -23.02 -48.52 48.45
#